data_AF-A0A7Y3DRB3-F1
#
_entry.id   AF-A0A7Y3DRB3-F1
#
_cell.length_a   1.000
_cell.length_b   1.000
_cell.length_c   1.000
_cell.angle_alpha   90.00
_cell.angle_beta   90.00
_cell.angle_gamma   90.00
#
_symmetry.space_group_name_H-M   'P 1'
#
loop_
_entity.id
_entity.type
_entity.pdbx_description
1 polymer ?
#
loop_
_entity_poly.entity_id
_entity_poly.type
_entity_poly.pdbx_seq_one_letter_code
_entity_poly.pdbx_strand_id
1 'polypeptide(L)'
;MEKQMVQCEDGRRRQARIHGVPKQEGDFRIWQAGVRLKGKHVSGEAWYSYKTKTWYFLADPEGKHVHLMDRINQQMRDESIRQFQDQLKVLESRHIIEQKKIAEHRAAKEAIEAEMEAVREKISKLKSGAPLESDKPLEYSRHIKRQ
;
A
#
# COMPACT_ATOMS: atom_id res chain seq x y z
N MET A 1 -0.97 3.37 -42.65
CA MET A 1 0.37 3.53 -42.05
C MET A 1 0.24 4.55 -40.94
N GLU A 2 0.36 4.10 -39.70
CA GLU A 2 0.19 4.95 -38.52
C GLU A 2 1.56 5.51 -38.09
N LYS A 3 1.59 6.75 -37.60
CA LYS A 3 2.82 7.36 -37.09
C LYS A 3 2.72 7.48 -35.57
N GLN A 4 3.70 6.95 -34.86
CA GLN A 4 3.74 6.97 -33.40
C GLN A 4 5.04 7.56 -32.89
N MET A 5 4.98 8.19 -31.71
CA MET A 5 6.17 8.74 -31.04
C MET A 5 6.83 7.66 -30.19
N VAL A 6 7.95 7.13 -30.67
CA VAL A 6 8.73 6.07 -30.03
C VAL A 6 9.95 6.65 -29.33
N GLN A 7 10.33 6.09 -28.19
CA GLN A 7 11.62 6.34 -27.56
C GLN A 7 12.68 5.45 -28.22
N CYS A 8 13.68 6.08 -28.82
CA CYS A 8 14.80 5.37 -29.43
C CYS A 8 15.86 5.03 -28.39
N GLU A 9 16.79 4.18 -28.79
CA GLU A 9 17.93 3.69 -27.99
C GLU A 9 18.81 4.80 -27.40
N ASP A 10 18.89 5.96 -28.06
CA ASP A 10 19.63 7.13 -27.59
C ASP A 10 18.84 7.97 -26.55
N GLY A 11 17.71 7.45 -26.06
CA GLY A 11 16.83 8.08 -25.09
C GLY A 11 15.92 9.16 -25.68
N ARG A 12 16.09 9.54 -26.95
CA ARG A 12 15.30 10.60 -27.58
C ARG A 12 14.04 10.03 -28.22
N ARG A 13 12.96 10.81 -28.18
CA ARG A 13 11.69 10.46 -28.81
C ARG A 13 11.67 10.89 -30.27
N ARG A 14 11.23 10.00 -31.16
CA ARG A 14 11.11 10.26 -32.60
C ARG A 14 9.84 9.67 -33.17
N GLN A 15 9.47 10.14 -34.35
CA GLN A 15 8.33 9.60 -35.07
C GLN A 15 8.74 8.32 -35.80
N ALA A 16 8.14 7.19 -35.42
CA ALA A 16 8.18 5.95 -36.17
C ALA A 16 6.98 5.83 -37.08
N ARG A 17 7.20 5.24 -38.25
CA ARG A 17 6.13 4.74 -39.11
C ARG A 17 5.90 3.28 -38.74
N ILE A 18 4.70 2.95 -38.29
CA ILE A 18 4.33 1.60 -37.88
C ILE A 18 3.66 0.89 -39.05
N HIS A 19 4.06 -0.36 -39.25
CA HIS A 19 3.67 -1.22 -40.34
C HIS A 19 3.30 -2.62 -39.83
N GLY A 20 2.50 -3.33 -40.63
CA GLY A 20 2.19 -4.74 -40.41
C GLY A 20 1.21 -5.00 -39.27
N VAL A 21 1.13 -6.28 -38.91
CA VAL A 21 0.27 -6.82 -37.85
C VAL A 21 1.10 -6.94 -36.57
N PRO A 22 0.55 -6.59 -35.40
CA PRO A 22 1.29 -6.74 -34.15
C PRO A 22 1.53 -8.20 -33.80
N LYS A 23 2.72 -8.48 -33.26
CA LYS A 23 3.02 -9.67 -32.47
C LYS A 23 2.89 -9.33 -30.98
N GLN A 24 2.42 -10.28 -30.16
CA GLN A 24 2.41 -10.12 -28.71
C GLN A 24 3.55 -10.93 -28.10
N GLU A 25 4.34 -10.29 -27.25
CA GLU A 25 5.47 -10.92 -26.56
C GLU A 25 5.55 -10.40 -25.12
N GLY A 26 5.20 -11.26 -24.16
CA GLY A 26 5.04 -10.87 -22.76
C GLY A 26 4.04 -9.72 -22.60
N ASP A 27 4.49 -8.64 -21.96
CA ASP A 27 3.70 -7.43 -21.69
C ASP A 27 3.71 -6.40 -22.84
N PHE A 28 4.31 -6.76 -23.98
CA PHE A 28 4.48 -5.86 -25.12
C PHE A 28 3.66 -6.30 -26.33
N ARG A 29 3.11 -5.31 -27.04
CA ARG A 29 2.74 -5.49 -28.45
C ARG A 29 3.82 -4.88 -29.33
N ILE A 30 4.25 -5.65 -30.32
CA ILE A 30 5.39 -5.35 -31.15
C ILE A 30 4.92 -5.23 -32.59
N TRP A 31 5.27 -4.14 -33.25
CA TRP A 31 5.03 -3.94 -34.67
C TRP A 31 6.33 -3.73 -35.41
N GLN A 32 6.36 -4.04 -36.69
CA GLN A 32 7.44 -3.60 -37.57
C GLN A 32 7.34 -2.09 -37.76
N ALA A 33 8.47 -1.40 -37.69
CA ALA A 33 8.49 0.06 -37.75
C ALA A 33 9.75 0.61 -38.44
N GLY A 34 9.63 1.83 -38.96
CA GLY A 34 10.74 2.56 -39.53
C GLY A 34 10.88 3.95 -38.91
N VAL A 35 12.08 4.28 -38.41
CA VAL A 35 12.41 5.58 -37.81
C VAL A 35 13.49 6.26 -38.65
N ARG A 36 13.47 7.60 -38.71
CA ARG A 36 14.60 8.37 -39.23
C ARG A 36 15.59 8.69 -38.12
N LEU A 37 16.76 8.05 -38.15
CA LEU A 37 17.87 8.29 -37.22
C LEU A 37 19.00 9.01 -37.95
N LYS A 38 19.39 10.20 -37.48
CA LYS A 38 20.47 11.03 -38.06
C LYS A 38 20.35 11.18 -39.59
N GLY A 39 19.12 11.36 -40.10
CA GLY A 39 18.83 11.53 -41.53
C GLY A 39 18.69 10.24 -42.34
N LYS A 40 19.04 9.07 -41.79
CA LYS A 40 18.90 7.76 -42.44
C LYS A 40 17.60 7.06 -42.01
N HIS A 41 16.99 6.31 -42.93
CA HIS A 41 15.88 5.43 -42.58
C HIS A 41 16.43 4.15 -41.96
N VAL A 42 15.94 3.81 -40.77
CA VAL A 42 16.31 2.60 -40.04
C VAL A 42 15.02 1.83 -39.80
N SER A 43 14.99 0.60 -40.32
CA SER A 43 13.93 -0.37 -40.05
C SER A 43 14.22 -1.09 -38.75
N GLY A 44 13.18 -1.52 -38.06
CA GLY A 44 13.27 -2.22 -36.79
C GLY A 44 11.88 -2.49 -36.24
N GLU A 45 11.76 -2.54 -34.92
CA GLU A 45 10.52 -2.87 -34.24
C GLU A 45 10.08 -1.76 -33.29
N ALA A 46 8.79 -1.47 -33.29
CA ALA A 46 8.13 -0.60 -32.31
C ALA A 46 7.42 -1.45 -31.26
N TRP A 47 7.90 -1.37 -30.03
CA TRP A 47 7.42 -2.13 -28.88
C TRP A 47 6.56 -1.22 -28.00
N TYR A 48 5.31 -1.59 -27.78
CA TYR A 48 4.39 -0.84 -26.92
C TYR A 48 4.21 -1.55 -25.58
N SER A 49 4.51 -0.85 -24.49
CA SER A 49 4.23 -1.34 -23.14
C SER A 49 2.84 -0.92 -22.68
N TYR A 50 2.00 -1.89 -22.32
CA TYR A 50 0.69 -1.59 -21.73
C TYR A 50 0.77 -0.98 -20.34
N LYS A 51 1.83 -1.28 -19.60
CA LYS A 51 2.05 -0.81 -18.23
C LYS A 51 2.39 0.68 -18.20
N THR A 52 3.35 1.11 -19.01
CA THR A 52 3.79 2.52 -19.04
C THR A 52 3.13 3.36 -20.12
N LYS A 53 2.31 2.76 -21.00
CA LYS A 53 1.75 3.42 -22.19
C LYS A 53 2.84 4.05 -23.08
N THR A 54 4.04 3.48 -23.05
CA THR A 54 5.20 4.01 -23.75
C THR A 54 5.56 3.13 -24.94
N TRP A 55 5.92 3.78 -26.04
CA TRP A 55 6.44 3.13 -27.23
C TRP A 55 7.97 3.20 -27.24
N TYR A 56 8.61 2.09 -27.52
CA TYR A 56 10.05 1.94 -27.68
C TYR A 56 10.38 1.51 -29.10
N PHE A 57 11.54 1.91 -29.62
CA PHE A 57 12.02 1.48 -30.92
C PHE A 57 13.38 0.80 -30.81
N LEU A 58 13.47 -0.39 -31.39
CA LEU A 58 14.69 -1.17 -31.51
C LEU A 58 15.05 -1.29 -32.98
N ALA A 59 16.24 -0.84 -33.35
CA ALA A 59 16.72 -0.97 -34.74
C ALA A 59 17.11 -2.41 -35.08
N ASP A 60 17.56 -3.16 -34.07
CA ASP A 60 18.06 -4.53 -34.21
C ASP A 60 17.66 -5.36 -32.97
N PRO A 61 16.48 -6.00 -33.00
CA PRO A 61 15.95 -6.75 -31.86
C PRO A 61 16.72 -8.05 -31.57
N GLU A 62 17.50 -8.58 -32.52
CA GLU A 62 18.25 -9.83 -32.37
C GLU A 62 19.77 -9.63 -32.22
N GLY A 63 20.29 -8.45 -32.57
CA GLY A 63 21.71 -8.16 -32.46
C GLY A 63 22.07 -7.25 -31.27
N LYS A 64 22.69 -6.11 -31.55
CA LYS A 64 23.43 -5.34 -30.53
C LYS A 64 22.55 -4.75 -29.41
N HIS A 65 21.24 -4.68 -29.63
CA HIS A 65 20.33 -3.88 -28.80
C HIS A 65 19.36 -4.71 -27.95
N VAL A 66 19.51 -6.04 -27.93
CA VAL A 66 18.74 -6.98 -27.07
C VAL A 66 18.75 -6.55 -25.60
N HIS A 67 19.93 -6.17 -25.07
CA HIS A 67 20.11 -5.80 -23.66
C HIS A 67 19.35 -4.53 -23.23
N LEU A 68 18.90 -3.69 -24.18
CA LEU A 68 18.10 -2.53 -23.85
C LEU A 68 16.72 -2.94 -23.33
N MET A 69 16.16 -4.03 -23.85
CA MET A 69 14.90 -4.56 -23.34
C MET A 69 15.06 -5.21 -21.97
N ASP A 70 16.14 -5.94 -21.73
CA ASP A 70 16.44 -6.46 -20.39
C ASP A 70 16.53 -5.33 -19.36
N ARG A 71 17.18 -4.22 -19.73
CA ARG A 71 17.28 -3.03 -18.88
C ARG A 71 15.93 -2.38 -18.63
N ILE A 72 15.12 -2.17 -19.67
CA ILE A 72 13.78 -1.58 -19.53
C ILE A 72 12.90 -2.50 -18.66
N ASN A 73 12.93 -3.80 -18.91
CA ASN A 73 12.20 -4.78 -18.09
C ASN A 73 12.67 -4.78 -16.64
N GLN A 74 13.97 -4.66 -16.39
CA GLN A 74 14.51 -4.55 -15.03
C GLN A 74 14.02 -3.27 -14.35
N GLN A 75 14.11 -2.11 -15.02
CA GLN A 75 13.59 -0.85 -14.49
C GLN A 75 12.10 -0.95 -14.15
N MET A 76 11.29 -1.53 -15.03
CA MET A 76 9.86 -1.75 -14.80
C MET A 76 9.60 -2.66 -13.60
N ARG A 77 10.40 -3.73 -13.44
CA ARG A 77 10.31 -4.63 -12.28
C ARG A 77 10.66 -3.87 -11.00
N ASP A 78 11.74 -3.10 -11.01
CA ASP A 78 12.21 -2.35 -9.84
C ASP A 78 11.19 -1.28 -9.42
N GLU A 79 10.56 -0.59 -10.38
CA GLU A 79 9.48 0.35 -10.12
C GLU A 79 8.26 -0.33 -9.50
N SER A 80 7.83 -1.47 -10.05
CA SER A 80 6.73 -2.25 -9.48
C SER A 80 7.05 -2.75 -8.07
N ILE A 81 8.26 -3.25 -7.84
CA ILE A 81 8.72 -3.69 -6.50
C ILE A 81 8.64 -2.53 -5.51
N ARG A 82 9.14 -1.34 -5.88
CA ARG A 82 9.07 -0.15 -5.04
C ARG A 82 7.62 0.21 -4.70
N GLN A 83 6.72 0.22 -5.68
CA GLN A 83 5.30 0.52 -5.46
C GLN A 83 4.66 -0.46 -4.48
N PHE A 84 4.93 -1.77 -4.62
CA PHE A 84 4.41 -2.77 -3.69
C PHE A 84 5.02 -2.66 -2.29
N GLN A 85 6.30 -2.31 -2.17
CA GLN A 85 6.94 -2.04 -0.88
C GLN A 85 6.31 -0.83 -0.17
N ASP A 86 5.98 0.23 -0.91
CA ASP A 86 5.33 1.40 -0.33
C ASP A 86 3.90 1.07 0.13
N GLN A 87 3.15 0.28 -0.65
CA GLN A 87 1.84 -0.23 -0.23
C GLN A 87 1.94 -1.10 1.04
N LEU A 88 2.95 -1.96 1.11
CA LEU A 88 3.18 -2.82 2.27
C LEU A 88 3.44 -2.01 3.54
N LYS A 89 4.31 -0.98 3.47
CA LYS A 89 4.60 -0.10 4.61
C LYS A 89 3.35 0.61 5.17
N VAL A 90 2.46 1.05 4.27
CA VAL A 90 1.18 1.68 4.67
C VAL A 90 0.30 0.67 5.40
N LEU A 91 0.20 -0.56 4.88
CA LEU A 91 -0.60 -1.61 5.51
C LEU A 91 -0.03 -2.05 6.87
N GLU A 92 1.29 -2.19 6.98
CA GLU A 92 1.97 -2.49 8.25
C GLU A 92 1.72 -1.41 9.29
N SER A 93 1.85 -0.13 8.89
CA SER A 93 1.57 1.00 9.78
C SER A 93 0.12 0.99 10.27
N ARG A 94 -0.83 0.72 9.37
CA ARG A 94 -2.24 0.59 9.72
C ARG A 94 -2.48 -0.60 10.66
N HIS A 95 -1.84 -1.73 10.41
CA HIS A 95 -1.96 -2.91 11.25
C HIS A 95 -1.52 -2.63 12.69
N ILE A 96 -0.39 -1.94 12.88
CA ILE A 96 0.11 -1.54 14.20
C ILE A 96 -0.89 -0.63 14.92
N ILE A 97 -1.47 0.35 14.21
CA ILE A 97 -2.48 1.25 14.79
C ILE A 97 -3.72 0.47 15.24
N GLU A 98 -4.23 -0.44 14.42
CA GLU A 98 -5.39 -1.24 14.77
C GLU A 98 -5.10 -2.21 15.93
N GLN A 99 -3.90 -2.80 16.00
CA GLN A 99 -3.49 -3.61 17.15
C GLN A 99 -3.50 -2.81 18.46
N LYS A 100 -3.01 -1.56 18.45
CA LYS A 100 -3.04 -0.68 19.62
C LYS A 100 -4.47 -0.39 20.09
N LYS A 101 -5.36 -0.05 19.15
CA LYS A 101 -6.79 0.15 19.46
C LYS A 101 -7.42 -1.09 20.07
N ILE A 102 -7.12 -2.28 19.54
CA ILE A 102 -7.61 -3.53 20.11
C ILE A 102 -7.14 -3.71 21.55
N ALA A 103 -5.87 -3.39 21.85
CA ALA A 103 -5.35 -3.45 23.21
C ALA A 103 -6.07 -2.47 24.16
N GLU A 104 -6.29 -1.23 23.72
CA GLU A 104 -7.04 -0.22 24.47
C GLU A 104 -8.48 -0.68 24.74
N HIS A 105 -9.18 -1.22 23.73
CA HIS A 105 -10.53 -1.75 23.89
C HIS A 105 -10.58 -2.96 24.83
N ARG A 106 -9.55 -3.82 24.85
CA ARG A 106 -9.45 -4.93 25.80
C ARG A 106 -9.30 -4.43 27.23
N ALA A 107 -8.42 -3.47 27.47
CA ALA A 107 -8.24 -2.86 28.79
C ALA A 107 -9.53 -2.19 29.28
N ALA A 108 -10.22 -1.45 28.41
CA ALA A 108 -11.51 -0.83 28.73
C ALA A 108 -12.59 -1.88 29.07
N LYS A 109 -12.61 -3.00 28.35
CA LYS A 109 -13.54 -4.10 28.63
C LYS A 109 -13.29 -4.71 30.01
N GLU A 110 -12.03 -4.98 30.36
CA GLU A 110 -11.67 -5.53 31.68
C GLU A 110 -12.07 -4.58 32.82
N ALA A 111 -11.92 -3.27 32.64
CA ALA A 111 -12.37 -2.27 33.62
C ALA A 111 -13.89 -2.30 33.83
N ILE A 112 -14.67 -2.39 32.74
CA ILE A 112 -16.14 -2.50 32.81
C ILE A 112 -16.54 -3.81 33.51
N GLU A 113 -15.88 -4.92 33.21
CA GLU A 113 -16.14 -6.21 33.88
C GLU A 113 -15.87 -6.12 35.39
N ALA A 114 -14.78 -5.48 35.81
CA ALA A 114 -14.49 -5.25 37.23
C ALA A 114 -15.54 -4.36 37.92
N GLU A 115 -15.99 -3.28 37.26
CA GLU A 115 -17.05 -2.42 37.78
C GLU A 115 -18.38 -3.18 37.92
N MET A 116 -18.73 -4.01 36.94
CA MET A 116 -19.92 -4.86 37.00
C MET A 116 -19.86 -5.84 38.18
N GLU A 117 -18.71 -6.49 38.41
CA GLU A 117 -18.54 -7.40 39.55
C GLU A 117 -18.64 -6.64 40.88
N ALA A 118 -18.03 -5.47 41.01
CA ALA A 118 -18.16 -4.64 42.20
C ALA A 118 -19.62 -4.24 42.47
N VAL A 119 -20.38 -3.89 41.43
CA VAL A 119 -21.82 -3.59 41.54
C VAL A 119 -22.62 -4.83 41.92
N ARG A 120 -22.34 -6.00 41.31
CA ARG A 120 -22.97 -7.29 41.64
C ARG A 120 -22.75 -7.65 43.11
N GLU A 121 -21.54 -7.46 43.61
CA GLU A 121 -21.20 -7.72 45.02
C GLU A 121 -21.98 -6.80 45.96
N LYS A 122 -22.05 -5.49 45.65
CA LYS A 122 -22.87 -4.52 46.42
C LYS A 122 -24.35 -4.92 46.44
N ILE A 123 -24.90 -5.34 45.29
CA ILE A 123 -26.29 -5.84 45.21
C ILE A 123 -26.46 -7.08 46.08
N SER A 124 -25.50 -8.00 46.07
CA SER A 124 -25.53 -9.23 46.89
C SER A 124 -25.55 -8.92 48.38
N LYS A 125 -24.67 -8.02 48.85
CA LYS A 125 -24.61 -7.57 50.27
C LYS A 125 -25.91 -6.91 50.73
N LEU A 126 -26.50 -6.07 49.89
CA LEU A 126 -27.81 -5.48 50.17
C LEU A 126 -28.92 -6.53 50.27
N LYS A 127 -28.94 -7.51 49.36
CA LYS A 127 -29.92 -8.60 49.38
C LYS A 127 -29.80 -9.50 50.60
N SER A 128 -28.60 -9.70 51.14
CA SER A 128 -28.38 -10.49 52.35
C SER A 128 -28.65 -9.71 53.65
N GLY A 129 -29.02 -8.43 53.56
CA GLY A 129 -29.28 -7.57 54.72
C GLY A 129 -28.03 -7.07 55.43
N ALA A 130 -26.84 -7.26 54.85
CA ALA A 130 -25.59 -6.73 55.39
C ALA A 130 -25.51 -5.20 55.15
N PRO A 131 -25.13 -4.41 56.17
CA PRO A 131 -24.96 -2.96 55.99
C PRO A 131 -23.82 -2.69 55.01
N LEU A 132 -24.05 -1.78 54.06
CA LEU A 132 -22.98 -1.22 53.24
C LEU A 132 -22.08 -0.36 54.14
N GLU A 133 -20.80 -0.67 54.23
CA GLU A 133 -19.84 0.22 54.91
C GLU A 133 -19.88 1.60 54.22
N SER A 134 -20.15 2.64 55.00
CA SER A 134 -20.16 4.00 54.50
C SER A 134 -18.73 4.49 54.31
N ASP A 135 -18.37 4.97 53.13
CA ASP A 135 -17.08 5.63 52.84
C ASP A 135 -16.83 6.92 53.66
N LYS A 136 -17.78 7.32 54.52
CA LYS A 136 -17.65 8.45 55.42
C LYS A 136 -17.20 7.97 56.81
N PRO A 137 -16.10 8.47 57.37
CA PRO A 137 -15.74 8.19 58.76
C PRO A 137 -16.85 8.71 59.69
N LEU A 138 -17.26 7.89 60.65
CA LEU A 138 -18.21 8.26 61.70
C LEU A 138 -17.60 9.35 62.59
N GLU A 139 -17.97 10.61 62.35
CA GLU A 139 -17.66 11.71 63.26
C GLU A 139 -18.51 11.59 64.53
N TYR A 140 -17.96 10.95 65.56
CA TYR A 140 -18.59 10.93 66.88
C TYR A 140 -18.51 12.33 67.49
N SER A 141 -19.67 12.98 67.62
CA SER A 141 -19.85 14.25 68.33
C SER A 141 -19.34 14.14 69.78
N ARG A 142 -18.24 14.86 70.09
CA ARG A 142 -17.60 14.94 71.42
C ARG A 142 -18.38 15.79 72.44
N HIS A 143 -19.70 15.87 72.37
CA HIS A 143 -20.49 16.77 73.20
C HIS A 143 -21.45 16.02 74.12
N ILE A 144 -20.90 15.27 75.08
CA ILE A 144 -21.66 14.83 76.26
C ILE A 144 -20.87 15.28 77.49
N LYS A 145 -21.19 16.48 78.01
CA LYS A 145 -20.87 16.84 79.39
C LYS A 145 -22.05 16.39 80.25
N ARG A 146 -21.80 15.43 81.14
CA ARG A 146 -22.71 15.10 82.26
C ARG A 146 -22.60 16.22 83.30
N GLN A 147 -23.73 16.83 83.65
CA GLN A 147 -23.93 17.52 84.93
C GLN A 147 -24.78 16.62 85.82
#